data_AF-A0A3Q0E5R2-F1
#
_entry.id   AF-A0A3Q0E5R2-F1
#
_cell.length_a   1.000
_cell.length_b   1.000
_cell.length_c   1.000
_cell.angle_alpha   90.00
_cell.angle_beta   90.00
_cell.angle_gamma   90.00
#
_symmetry.space_group_name_H-M   'P 1'
#
loop_
_entity.id
_entity.type
_entity.pdbx_description
1 polymer ?
#
loop_
_entity_poly.entity_id
_entity_poly.type
_entity_poly.pdbx_seq_one_letter_code
_entity_poly.pdbx_strand_id
1 'polypeptide(L)'
;MAGGAREVLTLQLGHFAGFVGAHWWNQQDAALGRAADAEEPPGELCPDVLYRTGRTLHGQETYTPRLILVDLKGSLNSLKEEGGLYRDKQLDAAIAWQGKLTTHTEESCPKNPYLQDLLSAED
;
A
#
# COMPACT_ATOMS: atom_id res chain seq x y z
N MET A 1 -3.96 -11.97 -26.83
CA MET A 1 -4.04 -13.41 -26.54
C MET A 1 -3.68 -13.60 -25.08
N ALA A 2 -4.69 -13.71 -24.20
CA ALA A 2 -4.51 -13.84 -22.75
C ALA A 2 -4.03 -15.26 -22.41
N GLY A 3 -2.72 -15.45 -22.38
CA GLY A 3 -2.10 -16.68 -21.88
C GLY A 3 -2.12 -16.67 -20.35
N GLY A 4 -3.15 -17.27 -19.76
CA GLY A 4 -3.28 -17.62 -18.33
C GLY A 4 -2.78 -16.57 -17.33
N ALA A 5 -3.69 -15.74 -16.82
CA ALA A 5 -3.37 -14.81 -15.74
C ALA A 5 -2.76 -15.56 -14.55
N ARG A 6 -1.44 -15.41 -14.35
CA ARG A 6 -0.73 -15.89 -13.17
C ARG A 6 -0.71 -14.73 -12.20
N GLU A 7 -1.62 -14.73 -11.23
CA GLU A 7 -1.60 -13.70 -10.20
C GLU A 7 -0.66 -14.14 -9.08
N VAL A 8 0.25 -13.26 -8.68
CA VAL A 8 1.18 -13.51 -7.58
C VAL A 8 0.84 -12.59 -6.42
N LEU A 9 0.63 -13.19 -5.25
CA LEU A 9 0.50 -12.47 -3.99
C LEU A 9 1.86 -12.43 -3.29
N THR A 10 2.37 -11.23 -3.03
CA THR A 10 3.63 -11.01 -2.32
C THR A 10 3.34 -10.82 -0.84
N LEU A 11 4.06 -11.54 0.02
CA LEU A 11 4.00 -11.38 1.48
C LEU A 11 5.33 -10.80 1.97
N GLN A 12 5.28 -9.69 2.69
CA GLN A 12 6.45 -9.06 3.32
C GLN A 12 6.25 -9.08 4.84
N LEU A 13 7.03 -9.91 5.52
CA LEU A 13 6.88 -10.16 6.96
C LEU A 13 8.13 -9.68 7.70
N GLY A 14 7.98 -8.61 8.47
CA GLY A 14 9.02 -8.02 9.30
C GLY A 14 9.90 -6.97 8.60
N HIS A 15 10.67 -6.26 9.41
CA HIS A 15 11.43 -5.08 9.01
C HIS A 15 12.36 -5.28 7.80
N PHE A 16 13.18 -6.35 7.80
CA PHE A 16 14.13 -6.60 6.71
C PHE A 16 13.42 -6.87 5.38
N ALA A 17 12.33 -7.65 5.40
CA ALA A 17 11.52 -7.90 4.21
C ALA A 17 10.83 -6.62 3.72
N GLY A 18 10.37 -5.75 4.64
CA GLY A 18 9.85 -4.43 4.32
C GLY A 18 10.89 -3.52 3.64
N PHE A 19 12.13 -3.50 4.14
CA PHE A 19 13.24 -2.73 3.55
C PHE A 19 13.54 -3.16 2.11
N VAL A 20 13.78 -4.46 1.89
CA VAL A 20 14.02 -4.99 0.52
C VAL A 20 12.79 -4.79 -0.36
N GLY A 21 11.61 -4.99 0.23
CA GLY A 21 10.32 -4.83 -0.42
C GLY A 21 10.08 -3.44 -0.97
N ALA A 22 10.43 -2.40 -0.21
CA ALA A 22 10.30 -1.01 -0.64
C ALA A 22 11.12 -0.73 -1.92
N HIS A 23 12.37 -1.20 -1.95
CA HIS A 23 13.22 -1.05 -3.15
C HIS A 23 12.65 -1.80 -4.35
N TRP A 24 12.21 -3.05 -4.15
CA TRP A 24 11.60 -3.85 -5.19
C TRP A 24 10.37 -3.15 -5.79
N TRP A 25 9.42 -2.73 -4.96
CA TRP A 25 8.18 -2.10 -5.43
C TRP A 25 8.41 -0.74 -6.08
N ASN A 26 9.35 0.06 -5.58
CA ASN A 26 9.72 1.32 -6.23
C ASN A 26 10.27 1.08 -7.65
N GLN A 27 11.05 0.02 -7.84
CA GLN A 27 11.56 -0.34 -9.16
C GLN A 27 10.45 -0.84 -10.09
N GLN A 28 9.50 -1.64 -9.58
CA GLN A 28 8.34 -2.07 -10.36
C GLN A 28 7.42 -0.91 -10.75
N ASP A 29 7.21 0.05 -9.85
CA ASP A 29 6.40 1.25 -10.09
C ASP A 29 7.04 2.15 -11.16
N ALA A 30 8.36 2.36 -11.09
CA ALA A 30 9.09 3.09 -12.12
C ALA A 30 9.02 2.41 -13.49
N ALA A 31 9.06 1.07 -13.54
CA ALA A 31 8.90 0.32 -14.79
C ALA A 31 7.47 0.44 -15.34
N LEU A 32 6.45 0.43 -14.47
CA LEU A 32 5.05 0.62 -14.86
C LEU A 32 4.83 2.00 -15.51
N GLY A 33 5.43 3.05 -14.95
CA GLY A 33 5.36 4.40 -15.52
C GLY A 33 5.96 4.47 -16.93
N ARG A 34 7.16 3.93 -17.14
CA ARG A 34 7.82 3.92 -18.47
C ARG A 34 7.05 3.12 -19.51
N ALA A 35 6.42 2.01 -19.11
CA ALA A 35 5.57 1.23 -20.00
C ALA A 35 4.32 1.99 -20.45
N ALA A 36 3.75 2.85 -19.59
CA ALA A 36 2.60 3.69 -19.91
C ALA A 36 2.95 4.80 -20.93
N ASP A 37 4.16 5.34 -20.85
CA ASP A 37 4.66 6.38 -21.77
C ASP A 37 5.13 5.83 -23.14
N ALA A 38 5.03 4.51 -23.36
CA ALA A 38 5.44 3.79 -24.58
C ALA A 38 6.92 3.97 -24.98
N GLU A 39 7.77 4.43 -24.06
CA GLU A 39 9.19 4.72 -24.29
C GLU A 39 10.05 3.44 -24.32
N GLU A 40 9.59 2.34 -23.73
CA GLU A 40 10.40 1.11 -23.58
C GLU A 40 9.68 -0.16 -24.10
N PRO A 41 10.44 -1.15 -24.59
CA PRO A 41 9.89 -2.46 -24.92
C PRO A 41 9.25 -3.11 -23.67
N PRO A 42 8.28 -4.02 -23.85
CA PRO A 42 7.63 -4.70 -22.73
C PRO A 42 8.68 -5.38 -21.86
N GLY A 43 8.71 -5.00 -20.58
CA GLY A 43 9.67 -5.52 -19.60
C GLY A 43 9.55 -7.03 -19.41
N GLU A 44 10.57 -7.64 -18.78
CA GLU A 44 10.60 -9.08 -18.49
C GLU A 44 9.44 -9.53 -17.59
N LEU A 45 8.95 -8.63 -16.74
CA LEU A 45 7.86 -8.88 -15.81
C LEU A 45 6.59 -8.22 -16.31
N CYS A 46 5.53 -9.01 -16.43
CA CYS A 46 4.20 -8.52 -16.77
C CYS A 46 3.58 -7.81 -15.55
N PRO A 47 3.20 -6.52 -15.63
CA PRO A 47 2.59 -5.82 -14.50
C PRO A 47 1.29 -6.45 -14.01
N ASP A 48 0.49 -7.02 -14.89
CA ASP A 48 -0.80 -7.65 -14.55
C ASP A 48 -0.66 -8.85 -13.59
N VAL A 49 0.54 -9.44 -13.49
CA VAL A 49 0.89 -10.51 -12.54
C VAL A 49 1.02 -9.98 -11.11
N LEU A 50 1.63 -8.79 -10.96
CA LEU A 50 2.02 -8.20 -9.68
C LEU A 50 1.05 -7.14 -9.17
N TYR A 51 0.39 -6.42 -10.08
CA TYR A 51 -0.55 -5.34 -9.78
C TYR A 51 -1.97 -5.72 -10.11
N ARG A 52 -2.88 -5.38 -9.20
CA ARG A 52 -4.32 -5.41 -9.42
C ARG A 52 -4.76 -4.05 -9.94
N THR A 53 -5.31 -4.04 -11.16
CA THR A 53 -5.98 -2.88 -11.75
C THR A 53 -7.32 -2.64 -11.05
N GLY A 54 -7.62 -1.39 -10.76
CA GLY A 54 -8.86 -0.94 -10.15
C GLY A 54 -9.26 0.44 -10.64
N ARG A 55 -10.33 0.98 -10.05
CA ARG A 55 -10.77 2.36 -10.26
C ARG A 55 -11.15 3.01 -8.93
N THR A 56 -10.77 4.27 -8.75
CA THR A 56 -11.22 5.06 -7.60
C THR A 56 -12.71 5.43 -7.74
N LEU A 57 -13.30 5.99 -6.68
CA LEU A 57 -14.67 6.53 -6.71
C LEU A 57 -14.87 7.64 -7.76
N HIS A 58 -13.78 8.31 -8.15
CA HIS A 58 -13.78 9.36 -9.17
C HIS A 58 -13.52 8.80 -10.59
N GLY A 59 -13.48 7.48 -10.75
CA GLY A 59 -13.27 6.83 -12.04
C GLY A 59 -11.82 6.79 -12.54
N GLN A 60 -10.86 7.27 -11.74
CA GLN A 60 -9.44 7.22 -12.08
C GLN A 60 -8.91 5.78 -11.98
N GLU A 61 -8.19 5.32 -13.00
CA GLU A 61 -7.56 4.01 -12.99
C GLU A 61 -6.44 3.92 -11.95
N THR A 62 -6.39 2.80 -11.24
CA THR A 62 -5.40 2.54 -10.20
C THR A 62 -4.71 1.21 -10.45
N TYR A 63 -3.42 1.16 -10.16
CA TYR A 63 -2.62 -0.06 -10.15
C TYR A 63 -2.12 -0.28 -8.73
N THR A 64 -2.72 -1.24 -8.04
CA THR A 64 -2.40 -1.54 -6.65
C THR A 64 -1.56 -2.80 -6.55
N PRO A 65 -0.38 -2.78 -5.89
CA PRO A 65 0.41 -3.99 -5.67
C PRO A 65 -0.42 -5.10 -5.01
N ARG A 66 -0.27 -6.35 -5.47
CA ARG A 66 -0.76 -7.55 -4.76
C ARG A 66 0.18 -7.88 -3.60
N LEU A 67 0.20 -7.01 -2.60
CA LEU A 67 1.09 -7.07 -1.45
C LEU A 67 0.29 -7.14 -0.14
N ILE A 68 0.70 -8.05 0.75
CA ILE A 68 0.37 -7.99 2.17
C ILE A 68 1.67 -7.76 2.93
N LEU A 69 1.74 -6.63 3.64
CA LEU A 69 2.86 -6.27 4.49
C LEU A 69 2.42 -6.39 5.95
N VAL A 70 3.23 -7.09 6.75
CA VAL A 70 3.01 -7.27 8.20
C VAL A 70 4.31 -6.97 8.92
N ASP A 71 4.25 -6.13 9.93
CA ASP A 71 5.40 -5.81 10.78
C ASP A 71 4.93 -5.47 12.20
N LEU A 72 5.89 -5.33 13.12
CA LEU A 72 5.62 -4.93 14.50
C LEU A 72 5.18 -3.46 14.57
N LYS A 73 4.34 -3.15 15.56
CA LYS A 73 3.87 -1.78 15.82
C LYS A 73 5.06 -0.84 15.98
N GLY A 74 5.01 0.29 15.27
CA GLY A 74 6.05 1.31 15.29
C GLY A 74 7.15 1.15 14.22
N SER A 75 7.13 0.10 13.40
CA SER A 75 8.19 -0.11 12.39
C SER A 75 8.20 0.92 11.24
N LEU A 76 7.06 1.57 10.99
CA LEU A 76 6.89 2.60 9.96
C LEU A 76 7.60 3.93 10.30
N ASN A 77 8.03 4.12 11.55
CA ASN A 77 8.65 5.35 12.04
C ASN A 77 7.84 6.62 11.70
N SER A 78 8.28 7.40 10.71
CA SER A 78 7.64 8.64 10.26
C SER A 78 6.68 8.45 9.08
N LEU A 79 6.62 7.24 8.49
CA LEU A 79 5.71 6.94 7.39
C LEU A 79 4.27 6.83 7.89
N LYS A 80 3.33 7.22 7.03
CA LYS A 80 1.89 7.05 7.29
C LYS A 80 1.54 5.55 7.20
N GLU A 81 0.70 5.09 8.11
CA GLU A 81 0.13 3.74 8.09
C GLU A 81 -0.84 3.55 6.93
N GLU A 82 -1.49 4.65 6.52
CA GLU A 82 -2.47 4.66 5.44
C GLU A 82 -1.94 5.39 4.20
N GLY A 83 -2.24 4.84 3.02
CA GLY A 83 -1.92 5.45 1.73
C GLY A 83 -2.98 6.47 1.27
N GLY A 84 -2.64 7.30 0.30
CA GLY A 84 -3.54 8.35 -0.20
C GLY A 84 -4.70 7.87 -1.10
N LEU A 85 -4.75 6.59 -1.47
CA LEU A 85 -5.72 6.07 -2.46
C LEU A 85 -7.16 6.07 -1.93
N TYR A 86 -7.33 5.80 -0.63
CA TYR A 86 -8.61 5.77 0.07
C TYR A 86 -8.56 6.77 1.21
N ARG A 87 -8.49 8.06 0.88
CA ARG A 87 -8.82 9.11 1.86
C ARG A 87 -10.33 9.15 1.98
N ASP A 88 -10.91 8.34 2.86
CA ASP A 88 -11.88 8.86 3.81
C ASP A 88 -12.43 7.81 4.77
N LYS A 89 -12.66 8.32 5.97
CA LYS A 89 -13.54 7.86 7.03
C LYS A 89 -13.12 6.53 7.61
N GLN A 90 -12.48 6.65 8.79
CA GLN A 90 -12.87 5.92 9.99
C GLN A 90 -13.59 4.65 9.56
N LEU A 91 -12.83 3.60 9.24
CA LEU A 91 -13.42 2.28 9.18
C LEU A 91 -14.01 2.09 10.57
N ASP A 92 -15.27 2.47 10.75
CA ASP A 92 -16.22 1.69 11.51
C ASP A 92 -16.05 0.33 10.88
N ALA A 93 -15.09 -0.43 11.45
CA ALA A 93 -14.70 -1.73 10.98
C ALA A 93 -16.01 -2.43 10.81
N ALA A 94 -16.46 -2.59 9.56
CA ALA A 94 -17.81 -3.05 9.28
C ALA A 94 -17.87 -4.39 10.00
N ILE A 95 -18.60 -4.41 11.12
CA ILE A 95 -18.49 -5.48 12.11
C ILE A 95 -19.15 -6.69 11.47
N ALA A 96 -18.40 -7.38 10.62
CA ALA A 96 -18.79 -8.62 9.97
C ALA A 96 -18.87 -9.75 11.03
N TRP A 97 -18.30 -9.50 12.22
CA TRP A 97 -18.26 -10.41 13.33
C TRP A 97 -19.47 -10.23 14.26
N GLN A 98 -20.40 -11.18 14.26
CA GLN A 98 -21.61 -11.13 15.10
C GLN A 98 -21.38 -11.56 16.57
N GLY A 99 -20.14 -11.89 16.94
CA GLY A 99 -19.77 -12.29 18.29
C GLY A 99 -19.49 -11.11 19.23
N LYS A 100 -19.23 -11.42 20.51
CA LYS A 100 -18.84 -10.41 21.51
C LYS A 100 -17.49 -9.78 21.12
N LEU A 101 -17.49 -8.48 20.83
CA LEU A 101 -16.31 -7.70 20.50
C LEU A 101 -15.87 -6.87 21.72
N THR A 102 -14.60 -6.95 22.08
CA THR A 102 -13.96 -6.08 23.07
C THR A 102 -12.75 -5.41 22.43
N THR A 103 -12.82 -4.11 22.24
CA THR A 103 -11.73 -3.31 21.67
C THR A 103 -10.82 -2.82 22.78
N HIS A 104 -9.54 -3.16 22.72
CA HIS A 104 -8.50 -2.60 23.58
C HIS A 104 -7.61 -1.68 22.75
N THR A 105 -7.64 -0.39 23.06
CA THR A 105 -6.85 0.63 22.37
C THR A 105 -5.74 1.11 23.30
N GLU A 106 -4.51 1.13 22.79
CA GLU A 106 -3.35 1.70 23.48
C GLU A 106 -3.19 3.17 23.06
N GLU A 107 -2.76 4.04 23.98
CA GLU A 107 -2.44 5.42 23.65
C GLU A 107 -1.34 5.51 22.59
N SER A 108 -1.51 6.39 21.61
CA SER A 108 -0.49 6.62 20.59
C SER A 108 0.72 7.32 21.22
N CYS A 109 1.93 6.87 20.88
CA CYS A 109 3.14 7.58 21.28
C CYS A 109 3.10 9.04 20.78
N PRO A 110 3.47 10.02 21.62
CA PRO A 110 3.47 11.42 21.20
C PRO A 110 4.47 11.63 20.06
N LYS A 111 4.00 12.23 18.97
CA LYS A 111 4.84 12.57 17.82
C LYS A 111 5.85 13.66 18.21
N ASN A 112 7.04 13.63 17.60
CA ASN A 112 8.03 14.68 17.82
C ASN A 112 7.54 16.04 17.25
N PRO A 113 8.12 17.18 17.67
CA PRO A 113 7.67 18.51 17.22
C PRO A 113 7.69 18.68 15.69
N TYR A 114 8.73 18.15 15.03
CA TYR A 114 8.84 18.21 13.57
C TYR A 114 7.66 17.53 12.86
N LEU A 115 7.23 16.36 13.34
CA LEU A 115 6.09 15.64 12.77
C LEU A 115 4.76 16.33 13.10
N GLN A 116 4.67 17.03 14.24
CA GLN A 116 3.49 17.83 14.57
C GLN A 116 3.35 19.02 13.60
N ASP A 117 4.46 19.72 13.33
CA ASP A 117 4.50 20.83 12.36
C ASP A 117 4.16 20.36 10.95
N LEU A 118 4.71 19.22 10.53
CA LEU A 118 4.46 18.63 9.21
C LEU A 118 2.97 18.31 9.01
N LEU A 119 2.33 17.71 10.01
CA LEU A 119 0.89 17.37 9.94
C LEU A 119 0.02 18.63 9.93
N SER A 120 0.38 19.64 10.73
CA SER A 120 -0.36 20.91 10.78
C SER A 120 -0.28 21.70 9.46
N ALA A 121 0.68 21.39 8.59
CA ALA A 121 0.83 22.00 7.27
C ALA A 121 0.13 21.22 6.14
N GLU A 122 -0.38 20.02 6.42
CA GLU A 122 -1.11 19.17 5.46
C GLU A 122 -2.64 19.36 5.54
N ASP A 123 -3.13 20.10 6.54
CA ASP A 123 -4.53 20.52 6.74
C ASP A 123 -4.80 21.92 6.14
#